data_AF-A0A413N6Z0-F1
#
_entry.id   AF-A0A413N6Z0-F1
#
_cell.length_a   1.000
_cell.length_b   1.000
_cell.length_c   1.000
_cell.angle_alpha   90.00
_cell.angle_beta   90.00
_cell.angle_gamma   90.00
#
_symmetry.space_group_name_H-M   'P 1'
#
loop_
_entity.id
_entity.type
_entity.pdbx_description
1 polymer ?
#
loop_
_entity_poly.entity_id
_entity_poly.type
_entity_poly.pdbx_seq_one_letter_code
_entity_poly.pdbx_strand_id
1 'polypeptide(L)'
;MKATDIKVKNFTGSSYGIFEDGKFITSNDGWDKMIDQATIIANEGVSKVTISTLDFAGTDEEPTIKEGTVIMKFYKIDDTVYITNQL
;
A
#
# COMPACT_ATOMS: atom_id res chain seq x y z
N MET A 1 25.24 14.01 -24.07
CA MET A 1 24.86 12.76 -23.38
C MET A 1 23.41 12.46 -23.70
N LYS A 2 23.06 11.23 -24.09
CA LYS A 2 21.63 10.83 -24.14
C LYS A 2 21.18 10.69 -22.69
N ALA A 3 20.12 11.38 -22.30
CA ALA A 3 19.51 11.18 -21.00
C ALA A 3 19.01 9.74 -20.93
N THR A 4 19.54 8.95 -20.00
CA THR A 4 18.98 7.65 -19.66
C THR A 4 17.77 7.91 -18.78
N ASP A 5 16.60 7.38 -19.14
CA ASP A 5 15.42 7.49 -18.28
C ASP A 5 15.71 6.85 -16.92
N ILE A 6 15.70 7.66 -15.85
CA ILE A 6 15.88 7.19 -14.48
C ILE A 6 14.50 6.91 -13.90
N LYS A 7 14.27 5.67 -13.46
CA LYS A 7 13.08 5.33 -12.69
C LYS A 7 13.33 5.66 -11.22
N VAL A 8 12.66 6.69 -10.70
CA VAL A 8 12.74 7.07 -9.29
C VAL A 8 11.59 6.44 -8.52
N LYS A 9 11.90 5.73 -7.42
CA LYS A 9 10.92 5.29 -6.42
C LYS A 9 11.20 6.05 -5.12
N ASN A 10 10.38 7.04 -4.82
CA ASN A 10 10.52 7.84 -3.61
C ASN A 10 9.50 7.40 -2.56
N PHE A 11 9.97 6.77 -1.49
CA PHE A 11 9.13 6.36 -0.36
C PHE A 11 9.37 7.21 0.89
N THR A 12 10.10 8.33 0.78
CA THR A 12 10.30 9.24 1.93
C THR A 12 9.05 10.05 2.26
N GLY A 13 8.06 10.07 1.38
CA GLY A 13 6.80 10.80 1.53
C GLY A 13 5.75 10.09 2.39
N SER A 14 5.89 8.79 2.64
CA SER A 14 4.93 8.02 3.43
C SER A 14 5.60 6.88 4.21
N SER A 15 5.25 6.75 5.48
CA SER A 15 5.61 5.58 6.30
C SER A 15 4.65 4.39 6.10
N TYR A 16 3.67 4.54 5.22
CA TYR A 16 2.56 3.60 5.04
C TYR A 16 2.34 3.26 3.57
N GLY A 17 1.86 2.04 3.32
CA GLY A 17 1.49 1.53 2.00
C GLY A 17 0.18 0.78 2.03
N ILE A 18 -0.41 0.66 0.84
CA ILE A 18 -1.56 -0.21 0.57
C ILE A 18 -1.02 -1.57 0.14
N PHE A 19 -1.51 -2.62 0.77
CA PHE A 19 -1.16 -4.01 0.47
C PHE A 19 -2.41 -4.82 0.13
N GLU A 20 -2.23 -5.78 -0.77
CA GLU A 20 -3.22 -6.80 -1.11
C GLU A 20 -2.58 -8.17 -0.85
N ASP A 21 -3.13 -8.94 0.08
CA ASP A 21 -2.59 -10.25 0.48
C ASP A 21 -1.07 -10.23 0.76
N GLY A 22 -0.59 -9.17 1.43
CA GLY A 22 0.82 -8.96 1.79
C GLY A 22 1.71 -8.42 0.67
N LYS A 23 1.17 -8.17 -0.52
CA LYS A 23 1.91 -7.57 -1.64
C LYS A 23 1.70 -6.07 -1.69
N PHE A 24 2.80 -5.32 -1.75
CA PHE A 24 2.75 -3.87 -1.89
C PHE A 24 2.12 -3.46 -3.23
N ILE A 25 1.12 -2.59 -3.18
CA ILE A 25 0.44 -2.04 -4.35
C ILE A 25 0.95 -0.62 -4.63
N THR A 26 0.81 0.27 -3.63
CA THR A 26 1.19 1.67 -3.77
C THR A 26 1.33 2.35 -2.39
N SER A 27 1.89 3.56 -2.38
CA SER A 27 1.90 4.48 -1.25
C SER A 27 1.55 5.88 -1.76
N ASN A 28 0.75 6.64 -1.02
CA ASN A 28 0.40 8.03 -1.37
C ASN A 28 0.80 8.99 -0.24
N ASP A 29 1.07 10.24 -0.59
CA ASP A 29 1.49 11.31 0.34
C ASP A 29 0.36 11.85 1.24
N GLY A 30 -0.82 11.21 1.25
CA GLY A 30 -1.98 11.67 2.03
C GLY A 30 -2.80 10.52 2.57
N TRP A 31 -3.13 10.59 3.87
CA TRP A 31 -3.86 9.54 4.58
C TRP A 31 -5.25 9.28 3.98
N ASP A 32 -6.04 10.34 3.77
CA ASP A 32 -7.37 10.22 3.18
C ASP A 32 -7.32 9.62 1.76
N LYS A 33 -6.34 10.04 0.95
CA LYS A 33 -6.13 9.48 -0.39
C LYS A 33 -5.77 7.98 -0.34
N MET A 34 -5.03 7.53 0.67
CA MET A 34 -4.77 6.10 0.85
C MET A 34 -6.03 5.34 1.24
N ILE A 35 -6.87 5.90 2.12
CA ILE A 35 -8.15 5.29 2.50
C ILE A 35 -9.07 5.17 1.29
N ASP A 36 -9.22 6.24 0.51
CA ASP A 36 -10.05 6.26 -0.69
C ASP A 36 -9.58 5.20 -1.69
N GLN A 37 -8.28 5.16 -1.98
CA GLN A 37 -7.73 4.20 -2.92
C GLN A 37 -7.83 2.75 -2.41
N ALA A 38 -7.56 2.50 -1.12
CA ALA A 38 -7.73 1.17 -0.54
C ALA A 38 -9.19 0.71 -0.57
N THR A 39 -10.14 1.63 -0.41
CA THR A 39 -11.58 1.35 -0.52
C THR A 39 -11.97 0.97 -1.96
N ILE A 40 -11.46 1.70 -2.96
CA ILE A 40 -11.69 1.38 -4.38
C ILE A 40 -11.13 -0.02 -4.69
N ILE A 41 -9.88 -0.29 -4.29
CA ILE A 41 -9.25 -1.59 -4.52
C ILE A 41 -10.03 -2.71 -3.83
N ALA A 42 -10.45 -2.53 -2.58
CA ALA A 42 -11.24 -3.53 -1.85
C ALA A 42 -12.64 -3.74 -2.47
N ASN A 43 -13.22 -2.73 -3.10
CA ASN A 43 -14.51 -2.85 -3.79
C ASN A 43 -14.42 -3.61 -5.11
N GLU A 44 -13.32 -3.41 -5.86
CA GLU A 44 -13.04 -4.05 -7.15
C GLU A 44 -12.45 -5.45 -7.01
N GLY A 45 -11.67 -5.69 -5.95
CA GLY A 45 -10.99 -6.94 -5.66
C GLY A 45 -11.86 -7.97 -4.93
N VAL A 46 -11.35 -9.20 -4.85
CA VAL A 46 -11.93 -10.32 -4.07
C VAL A 46 -11.15 -10.55 -2.75
N SER A 47 -10.12 -9.76 -2.53
CA SER A 47 -9.05 -9.96 -1.56
C SER A 47 -9.16 -8.98 -0.38
N LYS A 48 -8.33 -9.23 0.64
CA LYS A 48 -8.22 -8.37 1.81
C LYS A 48 -7.16 -7.30 1.55
N VAL A 49 -7.57 -6.05 1.60
CA VAL A 49 -6.69 -4.90 1.44
C VAL A 49 -6.34 -4.34 2.81
N THR A 50 -5.11 -3.88 2.98
CA THR A 50 -4.61 -3.28 4.21
C THR A 50 -3.88 -1.98 3.94
N ILE A 51 -3.95 -1.06 4.91
CA ILE A 51 -2.96 0.00 5.03
C ILE A 51 -2.04 -0.40 6.18
N SER A 52 -0.75 -0.51 5.89
CA SER A 52 0.25 -1.05 6.81
C SER A 52 1.53 -0.21 6.77
N THR A 53 2.36 -0.28 7.81
CA THR A 53 3.68 0.35 7.77
C THR A 53 4.55 -0.27 6.67
N LEU A 54 5.44 0.53 6.10
CA LEU A 54 6.42 0.06 5.12
C LEU A 54 7.65 -0.52 5.81
N ASP A 55 7.88 -1.82 5.65
CA ASP A 55 9.13 -2.46 6.04
C ASP A 55 10.01 -2.66 4.81
N PHE A 56 11.22 -2.12 4.83
CA PHE A 56 12.19 -2.27 3.74
C PHE A 56 13.12 -3.44 4.02
N ALA A 57 13.30 -4.31 3.03
CA ALA A 57 14.16 -5.48 3.10
C ALA A 57 14.91 -5.66 1.77
N GLY A 58 15.80 -6.64 1.68
CA GLY A 58 16.58 -6.92 0.46
C GLY A 58 17.98 -6.33 0.53
N THR A 59 18.56 -6.01 -0.63
CA THR A 59 19.89 -5.39 -0.73
C THR A 59 19.77 -3.94 -1.24
N ASP A 60 20.87 -3.20 -1.21
CA ASP A 60 20.91 -1.83 -1.74
C ASP A 60 20.66 -1.79 -3.26
N GLU A 61 21.03 -2.85 -3.98
CA GLU A 61 20.79 -3.03 -5.42
C GLU A 61 19.35 -3.47 -5.73
N GLU A 62 18.75 -4.28 -4.84
CA GLU A 62 17.40 -4.83 -5.00
C GLU A 62 16.57 -4.66 -3.72
N PRO A 63 16.11 -3.43 -3.43
CA PRO A 63 15.24 -3.20 -2.30
C PRO A 63 13.85 -3.78 -2.56
N THR A 64 13.27 -4.36 -1.53
CA THR A 64 11.93 -4.93 -1.51
C THR A 64 11.11 -4.27 -0.41
N ILE A 65 9.80 -4.14 -0.66
CA ILE A 65 8.84 -3.63 0.31
C ILE A 65 8.07 -4.82 0.86
N LYS A 66 8.05 -4.93 2.18
CA LYS A 66 7.27 -5.90 2.93
C LYS A 66 6.19 -5.19 3.70
N GLU A 67 5.09 -5.91 3.91
CA GLU A 67 4.04 -5.46 4.80
C GLU A 67 4.54 -5.51 6.25
N GLY A 68 4.53 -4.36 6.92
CA GLY A 68 4.84 -4.25 8.34
C GLY A 68 3.60 -4.39 9.22
N THR A 69 3.43 -3.45 10.15
CA THR A 69 2.27 -3.43 11.06
C THR A 69 1.02 -2.97 10.33
N VAL A 70 -0.03 -3.80 10.37
CA VAL A 70 -1.34 -3.45 9.80
C VAL A 70 -2.02 -2.40 10.67
N ILE A 71 -2.36 -1.26 10.05
CA ILE A 71 -3.06 -0.14 10.70
C ILE A 71 -4.56 -0.22 10.44
N MET A 72 -4.95 -0.51 9.19
CA MET A 72 -6.35 -0.62 8.78
C MET A 72 -6.55 -1.83 7.86
N LYS A 73 -7.72 -2.46 7.96
CA LYS A 73 -8.17 -3.52 7.06
C LYS A 73 -9.41 -3.06 6.30
N PHE A 74 -9.44 -3.41 5.02
CA PHE A 74 -10.50 -3.15 4.08
C PHE A 74 -10.94 -4.49 3.49
N TYR A 75 -12.22 -4.78 3.54
CA TYR A 75 -12.77 -6.01 2.98
C TYR A 75 -14.22 -5.80 2.54
N LYS A 76 -14.61 -6.44 1.45
CA LYS A 76 -15.96 -6.37 0.92
C LYS A 76 -16.79 -7.58 1.38
N ILE A 77 -18.02 -7.32 1.81
CA ILE A 77 -19.06 -8.34 1.99
C ILE A 77 -20.25 -7.86 1.20
N ASP A 78 -20.71 -8.68 0.26
CA ASP A 78 -21.74 -8.32 -0.73
C ASP A 78 -21.41 -6.98 -1.42
N ASP A 79 -22.26 -5.96 -1.29
CA ASP A 79 -22.08 -4.63 -1.88
C ASP A 79 -21.53 -3.59 -0.90
N THR A 80 -20.99 -4.01 0.24
CA THR A 80 -20.48 -3.11 1.29
C THR A 80 -19.00 -3.34 1.55
N VAL A 81 -18.20 -2.26 1.49
CA VAL A 81 -16.81 -2.26 1.96
C VAL A 81 -16.76 -1.88 3.43
N TYR A 82 -16.16 -2.74 4.23
CA TYR A 82 -15.91 -2.53 5.66
C TYR A 82 -14.49 -2.03 5.87
N ILE A 83 -14.36 -1.03 6.75
CA ILE A 83 -13.09 -0.45 7.14
C ILE A 83 -12.95 -0.61 8.64
N THR A 84 -11.93 -1.36 9.08
CA THR A 84 -11.69 -1.61 10.51
C THR A 84 -10.30 -1.12 10.91
N ASN A 85 -10.24 -0.29 11.95
CA ASN A 85 -8.99 0.08 12.61
C ASN A 85 -8.42 -1.14 13.35
N GLN A 86 -7.09 -1.30 13.36
CA GLN A 86 -6.38 -2.40 14.03
C GLN A 86 -5.42 -1.90 15.13
N LEU A 87 -5.36 -0.59 15.36
CA LEU A 87 -4.69 0.05 16.49
C LEU A 87 -5.64 0.32 17.66
#